data_AF-A0ABD5YMM0-F1
#
_entry.id   AF-A0ABD5YMM0-F1
#
_cell.length_a   1.000
_cell.length_b   1.000
_cell.length_c   1.000
_cell.angle_alpha   90.00
_cell.angle_beta   90.00
_cell.angle_gamma   90.00
#
_symmetry.space_group_name_H-M   'P 1'
#
loop_
_entity.id
_entity.type
_entity.pdbx_description
1 polymer ?
#
loop_
_entity_poly.entity_id
_entity_poly.type
_entity_poly.pdbx_seq_one_letter_code
_entity_poly.pdbx_strand_id
1 'polypeptide(L)'
;MAGNTSNAMTNASPVVGGGDGYDRYIEPERADTIVDSRAALLAALDTASANTIVYIADDAEIDLTGEANIPLQEGVTLASGRGRDGSDGGLVYTDASPRWFIRSRADSVRVTGLRLRGPRTDYFDPREEFDEKEEAYSCGLHLFGDTAEVDNCELFGWPHAAIAFGAREYATEGYAHHNAIHHNRMETLGYGIELYDGYSRIEHTYFDANRHAVTGFGYATNGYEAQYNLIGPNPISHAFDMHRLSENISCDDPLLAGKALSIHHNTFAYTEDTLDRPQEAVDIRGIPEERSVIDWNWFAHEREPTGARGEAVRQGIDDPFQRVDVGPNNQYGPTIPDDPTVGCPRTEGPNVEKTDSTSTSESKSDRSATSNSALDAGGILDMIATVAKTLRRL
;
A
#
# COMPACT_ATOMS: atom_id res chain seq x y z
N MET A 1 -37.28 15.37 24.23
CA MET A 1 -36.15 14.57 24.73
C MET A 1 -35.10 14.57 23.63
N ALA A 2 -34.03 15.33 23.84
CA ALA A 2 -32.89 15.38 22.93
C ALA A 2 -32.02 14.14 23.22
N GLY A 3 -31.87 13.27 22.22
CA GLY A 3 -31.12 12.03 22.31
C GLY A 3 -29.96 12.03 21.31
N ASN A 4 -28.83 12.52 21.79
CA ASN A 4 -27.46 12.10 21.51
C ASN A 4 -27.11 11.62 20.06
N THR A 5 -26.65 12.54 19.22
CA THR A 5 -26.01 12.28 17.92
C THR A 5 -24.48 12.18 18.00
N SER A 6 -23.89 11.86 19.16
CA SER A 6 -22.43 11.92 19.36
C SER A 6 -21.69 10.57 19.27
N ASN A 7 -22.29 9.49 18.74
CA ASN A 7 -21.70 8.14 18.79
C ASN A 7 -21.11 7.62 17.46
N ALA A 8 -21.05 8.42 16.41
CA ALA A 8 -20.41 8.00 15.15
C ALA A 8 -18.89 8.25 15.10
N MET A 9 -18.32 8.94 16.10
CA MET A 9 -16.86 9.19 16.19
C MET A 9 -16.05 8.05 16.84
N THR A 10 -16.64 6.88 17.13
CA THR A 10 -16.02 5.91 18.07
C THR A 10 -15.35 4.67 17.47
N ASN A 11 -15.29 4.48 16.15
CA ASN A 11 -14.74 3.23 15.57
C ASN A 11 -13.53 3.38 14.61
N ALA A 12 -13.21 4.57 14.10
CA ALA A 12 -12.00 4.76 13.30
C ALA A 12 -10.80 5.02 14.24
N SER A 13 -9.73 4.24 14.09
CA SER A 13 -8.45 4.55 14.72
C SER A 13 -7.96 5.89 14.16
N PRO A 14 -7.45 6.82 14.98
CA PRO A 14 -6.85 8.05 14.47
C PRO A 14 -5.53 7.77 13.73
N VAL A 15 -4.97 6.57 13.86
CA VAL A 15 -3.67 6.18 13.31
C VAL A 15 -3.87 5.59 11.93
N VAL A 16 -3.13 6.10 10.96
CA VAL A 16 -3.15 5.66 9.57
C VAL A 16 -1.72 5.53 9.12
N GLY A 17 -1.37 4.43 8.45
CA GLY A 17 0.02 4.19 8.10
C GLY A 17 0.87 3.59 9.23
N GLY A 18 0.31 3.45 10.44
CA GLY A 18 1.03 2.98 11.62
C GLY A 18 2.01 4.02 12.14
N GLY A 19 3.10 3.57 12.76
CA GLY A 19 4.09 4.43 13.39
C GLY A 19 3.55 5.03 14.68
N ASP A 20 3.87 6.30 14.91
CA ASP A 20 3.49 7.02 16.12
C ASP A 20 1.98 6.93 16.39
N GLY A 21 1.64 6.55 17.63
CA GLY A 21 0.25 6.38 18.08
C GLY A 21 -0.32 4.99 17.84
N TYR A 22 0.31 4.14 17.02
CA TYR A 22 -0.05 2.73 16.94
C TYR A 22 0.21 2.05 18.30
N ASP A 23 -0.74 1.26 18.80
CA ASP A 23 -0.73 0.75 20.18
C ASP A 23 -0.60 -0.79 20.28
N ARG A 24 -0.63 -1.50 19.15
CA ARG A 24 -0.51 -2.96 19.07
C ARG A 24 0.91 -3.43 18.68
N TYR A 25 1.92 -2.57 18.81
CA TYR A 25 3.32 -2.94 18.59
C TYR A 25 3.78 -3.98 19.64
N ILE A 26 4.89 -4.67 19.34
CA ILE A 26 5.48 -5.66 20.24
C ILE A 26 6.59 -5.00 21.05
N GLU A 27 6.51 -5.12 22.37
CA GLU A 27 7.60 -4.72 23.26
C GLU A 27 8.76 -5.73 23.17
N PRO A 28 10.04 -5.31 23.16
CA PRO A 28 11.17 -6.21 22.95
C PRO A 28 11.30 -7.21 24.09
N GLU A 29 10.85 -6.85 25.30
CA GLU A 29 10.83 -7.74 26.47
C GLU A 29 9.86 -8.92 26.29
N ARG A 30 8.95 -8.87 25.32
CA ARG A 30 8.07 -9.98 24.95
C ARG A 30 8.69 -10.91 23.90
N ALA A 31 9.82 -10.53 23.30
CA ALA A 31 10.47 -11.32 22.27
C ALA A 31 11.11 -12.58 22.84
N ASP A 32 11.01 -13.69 22.11
CA ASP A 32 11.75 -14.91 22.41
C ASP A 32 13.22 -14.80 21.97
N THR A 33 13.46 -14.03 20.91
CA THR A 33 14.79 -13.71 20.41
C THR A 33 14.82 -12.30 19.82
N ILE A 34 15.92 -11.58 20.06
CA ILE A 34 16.19 -10.27 19.47
C ILE A 34 17.39 -10.41 18.53
N VAL A 35 17.26 -9.92 17.30
CA VAL A 35 18.27 -10.04 16.24
C VAL A 35 18.57 -8.67 15.63
N ASP A 36 19.81 -8.48 15.17
CA ASP A 36 20.31 -7.21 14.62
C ASP A 36 21.17 -7.41 13.35
N SER A 37 21.28 -8.66 12.86
CA SER A 37 22.17 -9.02 11.76
C SER A 37 21.56 -10.10 10.87
N ARG A 38 22.01 -10.15 9.61
CA ARG A 38 21.59 -11.14 8.61
C ARG A 38 21.68 -12.57 9.14
N ALA A 39 22.83 -12.94 9.71
CA ALA A 39 23.05 -14.30 10.19
C ALA A 39 22.12 -14.66 11.35
N ALA A 40 21.90 -13.74 12.29
CA ALA A 40 21.01 -13.96 13.43
C ALA A 40 19.55 -14.04 12.99
N LEU A 41 19.09 -13.16 12.11
CA LEU A 41 17.73 -13.16 11.58
C LEU A 41 17.42 -14.45 10.82
N LEU A 42 18.28 -14.84 9.87
CA LEU A 42 18.08 -16.06 9.09
C LEU A 42 18.07 -17.30 9.99
N ALA A 43 19.00 -17.39 10.95
CA ALA A 43 19.04 -18.51 11.89
C ALA A 43 17.79 -18.56 12.78
N ALA A 44 17.31 -17.40 13.26
CA ALA A 44 16.12 -17.30 14.09
C ALA A 44 14.86 -17.74 13.35
N LEU A 45 14.68 -17.31 12.09
CA LEU A 45 13.52 -17.66 11.28
C LEU A 45 13.52 -19.13 10.83
N ASP A 46 14.69 -19.68 10.48
CA ASP A 46 14.82 -21.08 10.07
C ASP A 46 14.51 -22.06 11.21
N THR A 47 14.86 -21.69 12.44
CA THR A 47 14.74 -22.56 13.63
C THR A 47 13.60 -22.20 14.56
N ALA A 48 12.80 -21.19 14.23
CA ALA A 48 11.68 -20.73 15.05
C ALA A 48 10.70 -21.88 15.33
N SER A 49 10.34 -22.05 16.60
CA SER A 49 9.23 -22.93 16.97
C SER A 49 7.90 -22.20 16.73
N ALA A 50 6.81 -22.96 16.72
CA ALA A 50 5.50 -22.35 16.54
C ALA A 50 5.23 -21.26 17.60
N ASN A 51 4.64 -20.14 17.18
CA ASN A 51 4.32 -18.97 18.03
C ASN A 51 5.53 -18.20 18.59
N THR A 52 6.74 -18.38 18.03
CA THR A 52 7.92 -17.62 18.43
C THR A 52 7.81 -16.16 17.96
N ILE A 53 8.20 -15.22 18.82
CA ILE A 53 8.38 -13.80 18.50
C ILE A 53 9.87 -13.57 18.19
N VAL A 54 10.17 -13.38 16.90
CA VAL A 54 11.48 -12.95 16.42
C VAL A 54 11.46 -11.43 16.26
N TYR A 55 12.23 -10.73 17.09
CA TYR A 55 12.24 -9.28 17.14
C TYR A 55 13.51 -8.72 16.50
N ILE A 56 13.37 -7.90 15.48
CA ILE A 56 14.47 -7.16 14.88
C ILE A 56 14.68 -5.89 15.68
N ALA A 57 15.90 -5.64 16.14
CA ALA A 57 16.26 -4.42 16.84
C ALA A 57 15.86 -3.18 16.02
N ASP A 58 15.31 -2.18 16.70
CA ASP A 58 14.69 -1.00 16.10
C ASP A 58 15.59 -0.20 15.15
N ASP A 59 16.89 -0.18 15.44
CA ASP A 59 17.92 0.53 14.69
C ASP A 59 18.69 -0.39 13.72
N ALA A 60 18.31 -1.67 13.62
CA ALA A 60 18.98 -2.60 12.75
C ALA A 60 18.67 -2.30 11.28
N GLU A 61 19.72 -2.37 10.45
CA GLU A 61 19.63 -2.38 9.00
C GLU A 61 20.21 -3.70 8.50
N ILE A 62 19.35 -4.59 8.02
CA ILE A 62 19.70 -5.95 7.63
C ILE A 62 19.57 -6.11 6.13
N ASP A 63 20.73 -6.14 5.46
CA ASP A 63 20.86 -6.50 4.06
C ASP A 63 20.73 -8.02 3.87
N LEU A 64 19.69 -8.46 3.18
CA LEU A 64 19.47 -9.85 2.78
C LEU A 64 19.63 -10.03 1.26
N THR A 65 20.39 -9.15 0.60
CA THR A 65 20.72 -9.30 -0.82
C THR A 65 21.30 -10.69 -1.10
N GLY A 66 20.70 -11.35 -2.09
CA GLY A 66 21.02 -12.73 -2.49
C GLY A 66 20.20 -13.81 -1.76
N GLU A 67 19.41 -13.46 -0.75
CA GLU A 67 18.45 -14.38 -0.12
C GLU A 67 17.11 -14.39 -0.87
N ALA A 68 16.40 -15.51 -0.78
CA ALA A 68 15.06 -15.68 -1.33
C ALA A 68 14.32 -16.79 -0.59
N ASN A 69 12.98 -16.76 -0.64
CA ASN A 69 12.11 -17.73 0.03
C ASN A 69 12.40 -17.90 1.53
N ILE A 70 12.68 -16.81 2.22
CA ILE A 70 12.89 -16.83 3.68
C ILE A 70 11.58 -17.27 4.34
N PRO A 71 11.57 -18.37 5.11
CA PRO A 71 10.34 -18.90 5.67
C PRO A 71 9.91 -18.14 6.93
N LEU A 72 8.61 -18.18 7.22
CA LEU A 72 8.05 -17.93 8.54
C LEU A 72 7.35 -19.22 8.98
N GLN A 73 7.57 -19.65 10.22
CA GLN A 73 6.93 -20.85 10.78
C GLN A 73 5.55 -20.53 11.36
N GLU A 74 4.76 -21.56 11.67
CA GLU A 74 3.37 -21.42 12.16
C GLU A 74 3.31 -20.51 13.40
N GLY A 75 2.39 -19.54 13.41
CA GLY A 75 2.22 -18.62 14.52
C GLY A 75 3.38 -17.63 14.74
N VAL A 76 4.46 -17.69 13.95
CA VAL A 76 5.61 -16.81 14.15
C VAL A 76 5.21 -15.35 13.95
N THR A 77 5.64 -14.52 14.88
CA THR A 77 5.60 -13.06 14.74
C THR A 77 7.00 -12.54 14.43
N LEU A 78 7.18 -11.96 13.25
CA LEU A 78 8.35 -11.16 12.90
C LEU A 78 8.05 -9.70 13.25
N ALA A 79 8.73 -9.16 14.27
CA ALA A 79 8.41 -7.85 14.82
C ALA A 79 9.60 -6.88 14.78
N SER A 80 9.32 -5.58 14.77
CA SER A 80 10.23 -4.53 15.19
C SER A 80 9.45 -3.36 15.82
N GLY A 81 10.13 -2.28 16.18
CA GLY A 81 9.62 -1.24 17.08
C GLY A 81 8.99 -0.01 16.44
N ARG A 82 8.63 -0.02 15.15
CA ARG A 82 8.10 1.17 14.47
C ARG A 82 6.95 1.83 15.27
N GLY A 83 7.09 3.12 15.57
CA GLY A 83 6.16 3.91 16.39
C GLY A 83 6.43 3.92 17.89
N ARG A 84 7.27 3.02 18.42
CA ARG A 84 7.68 3.04 19.83
C ARG A 84 8.73 4.13 20.03
N ASP A 85 8.46 5.08 20.91
CA ASP A 85 9.40 6.17 21.26
C ASP A 85 9.95 6.92 20.02
N GLY A 86 9.15 7.03 18.95
CA GLY A 86 9.55 7.66 17.69
C GLY A 86 10.46 6.80 16.80
N SER A 87 10.57 5.50 17.06
CA SER A 87 11.33 4.55 16.24
C SER A 87 10.72 4.37 14.86
N ASP A 88 11.56 4.35 13.82
CA ASP A 88 11.15 3.98 12.46
C ASP A 88 10.97 2.46 12.28
N GLY A 89 11.47 1.66 13.24
CA GLY A 89 11.59 0.21 13.14
C GLY A 89 12.78 -0.24 12.28
N GLY A 90 13.21 -1.47 12.53
CA GLY A 90 14.33 -2.09 11.82
C GLY A 90 14.06 -2.18 10.32
N LEU A 91 15.08 -1.92 9.51
CA LEU A 91 15.05 -2.00 8.06
C LEU A 91 15.56 -3.36 7.59
N VAL A 92 14.73 -4.12 6.88
CA VAL A 92 15.11 -5.35 6.18
C VAL A 92 15.01 -5.10 4.68
N TYR A 93 16.06 -5.41 3.93
CA TYR A 93 16.09 -5.06 2.51
C TYR A 93 16.86 -6.04 1.61
N THR A 94 16.66 -5.87 0.31
CA THR A 94 17.44 -6.50 -0.76
C THR A 94 17.66 -5.52 -1.91
N ASP A 95 18.85 -5.58 -2.52
CA ASP A 95 19.15 -4.91 -3.80
C ASP A 95 19.05 -5.87 -4.99
N ALA A 96 18.88 -7.18 -4.74
CA ALA A 96 18.52 -8.17 -5.74
C ALA A 96 17.00 -8.24 -5.94
N SER A 97 16.56 -8.82 -7.05
CA SER A 97 15.14 -9.08 -7.37
C SER A 97 14.76 -10.54 -7.13
N PRO A 98 14.70 -11.04 -5.88
CA PRO A 98 14.20 -12.38 -5.62
C PRO A 98 12.72 -12.42 -5.98
N ARG A 99 12.28 -13.46 -6.71
CA ARG A 99 10.86 -13.62 -7.05
C ARG A 99 9.96 -13.55 -5.82
N TRP A 100 10.39 -14.21 -4.75
CA TRP A 100 9.77 -14.17 -3.43
C TRP A 100 10.85 -13.94 -2.38
N PHE A 101 10.74 -12.85 -1.63
CA PHE A 101 11.72 -12.52 -0.59
C PHE A 101 11.43 -13.29 0.70
N ILE A 102 10.37 -12.93 1.42
CA ILE A 102 9.80 -13.73 2.52
C ILE A 102 8.60 -14.50 1.97
N ARG A 103 8.59 -15.81 2.17
CA ARG A 103 7.57 -16.69 1.62
C ARG A 103 7.15 -17.75 2.63
N SER A 104 5.88 -17.75 3.01
CA SER A 104 5.37 -18.68 4.01
C SER A 104 4.00 -19.24 3.66
N ARG A 105 3.86 -20.56 3.86
CA ARG A 105 2.58 -21.28 3.86
C ARG A 105 2.08 -21.56 5.29
N ALA A 106 2.75 -21.02 6.29
CA ALA A 106 2.39 -21.31 7.66
C ALA A 106 1.19 -20.46 8.09
N ASP A 107 0.34 -21.04 8.93
CA ASP A 107 -0.86 -20.36 9.42
C ASP A 107 -0.53 -19.39 10.55
N SER A 108 -1.37 -18.38 10.73
CA SER A 108 -1.30 -17.42 11.85
C SER A 108 0.04 -16.67 11.94
N VAL A 109 0.71 -16.43 10.81
CA VAL A 109 1.93 -15.61 10.79
C VAL A 109 1.58 -14.13 10.95
N ARG A 110 2.43 -13.40 11.66
CA ARG A 110 2.31 -11.95 11.82
C ARG A 110 3.61 -11.24 11.47
N VAL A 111 3.53 -10.17 10.69
CA VAL A 111 4.66 -9.28 10.39
C VAL A 111 4.31 -7.88 10.87
N THR A 112 5.08 -7.32 11.81
CA THR A 112 4.72 -6.06 12.45
C THR A 112 5.88 -5.11 12.71
N GLY A 113 5.65 -3.81 12.52
CA GLY A 113 6.51 -2.76 13.06
C GLY A 113 7.89 -2.62 12.43
N LEU A 114 8.11 -3.11 11.21
CA LEU A 114 9.40 -3.01 10.50
C LEU A 114 9.28 -2.27 9.17
N ARG A 115 10.44 -1.89 8.61
CA ARG A 115 10.56 -1.34 7.26
C ARG A 115 11.07 -2.44 6.33
N LEU A 116 10.34 -2.72 5.25
CA LEU A 116 10.66 -3.76 4.29
C LEU A 116 10.86 -3.16 2.89
N ARG A 117 12.12 -3.05 2.47
CA ARG A 117 12.49 -2.41 1.20
C ARG A 117 12.92 -3.42 0.14
N GLY A 118 12.25 -3.41 -1.00
CA GLY A 118 12.64 -4.15 -2.19
C GLY A 118 13.67 -3.42 -3.06
N PRO A 119 14.06 -4.01 -4.20
CA PRO A 119 15.23 -3.56 -4.97
C PRO A 119 15.08 -2.20 -5.65
N ARG A 120 13.85 -1.68 -5.86
CA ARG A 120 13.65 -0.54 -6.75
C ARG A 120 12.45 0.33 -6.39
N THR A 121 12.66 1.64 -6.30
CA THR A 121 11.62 2.62 -5.90
C THR A 121 11.25 3.63 -6.99
N ASP A 122 12.03 3.68 -8.07
CA ASP A 122 11.72 4.45 -9.28
C ASP A 122 10.65 3.76 -10.13
N TYR A 123 10.00 4.56 -10.99
CA TYR A 123 9.11 4.03 -12.00
C TYR A 123 9.91 3.46 -13.16
N PHE A 124 9.50 2.28 -13.65
CA PHE A 124 10.08 1.67 -14.83
C PHE A 124 9.11 0.76 -15.57
N ASP A 125 9.37 0.53 -16.86
CA ASP A 125 8.66 -0.48 -17.66
C ASP A 125 9.57 -1.71 -17.87
N PRO A 126 9.23 -2.88 -17.28
CA PRO A 126 10.08 -4.06 -17.40
C PRO A 126 10.20 -4.57 -18.84
N ARG A 127 9.28 -4.19 -19.73
CA ARG A 127 9.31 -4.57 -21.16
C ARG A 127 10.35 -3.77 -21.95
N GLU A 128 10.84 -2.65 -21.41
CA GLU A 128 11.85 -1.80 -22.03
C GLU A 128 13.26 -2.09 -21.51
N GLU A 129 13.37 -2.59 -20.27
CA GLU A 129 14.66 -2.78 -19.59
C GLU A 129 15.14 -4.24 -19.53
N PHE A 130 14.25 -5.22 -19.68
CA PHE A 130 14.57 -6.64 -19.54
C PHE A 130 14.21 -7.42 -20.81
N ASP A 131 15.01 -8.44 -21.13
CA ASP A 131 14.70 -9.39 -22.19
C ASP A 131 13.43 -10.18 -21.86
N GLU A 132 13.31 -10.62 -20.60
CA GLU A 132 12.13 -11.26 -20.03
C GLU A 132 11.64 -10.43 -18.84
N LYS A 133 10.45 -9.83 -18.95
CA LYS A 133 9.90 -8.92 -17.91
C LYS A 133 9.80 -9.58 -16.52
N GLU A 134 9.65 -10.91 -16.48
CA GLU A 134 9.60 -11.72 -15.25
C GLU A 134 10.87 -11.61 -14.40
N GLU A 135 12.00 -11.23 -14.99
CA GLU A 135 13.25 -10.98 -14.26
C GLU A 135 13.15 -9.79 -13.30
N ALA A 136 12.24 -8.86 -13.57
CA ALA A 136 11.96 -7.75 -12.67
C ALA A 136 11.06 -8.14 -11.49
N TYR A 137 10.35 -9.27 -11.57
CA TYR A 137 9.32 -9.60 -10.57
C TYR A 137 9.96 -9.91 -9.22
N SER A 138 9.64 -9.09 -8.22
CA SER A 138 10.06 -9.31 -6.85
C SER A 138 8.97 -8.91 -5.88
N CYS A 139 8.63 -9.85 -4.98
CA CYS A 139 7.56 -9.71 -3.99
C CYS A 139 8.13 -9.78 -2.58
N GLY A 140 7.71 -8.85 -1.72
CA GLY A 140 8.22 -8.71 -0.35
C GLY A 140 7.75 -9.82 0.57
N LEU A 141 6.45 -9.88 0.83
CA LEU A 141 5.81 -10.89 1.66
C LEU A 141 4.84 -11.72 0.83
N HIS A 142 5.10 -13.01 0.61
CA HIS A 142 4.12 -13.93 0.03
C HIS A 142 3.61 -14.91 1.10
N LEU A 143 2.40 -14.67 1.61
CA LEU A 143 1.82 -15.35 2.76
C LEU A 143 0.56 -16.10 2.32
N PHE A 144 0.60 -17.43 2.36
CA PHE A 144 -0.44 -18.30 1.79
C PHE A 144 -0.76 -19.51 2.69
N GLY A 145 -0.67 -19.33 4.01
CA GLY A 145 -1.37 -20.16 4.99
C GLY A 145 -2.83 -19.74 5.14
N ASP A 146 -3.57 -20.36 6.05
CA ASP A 146 -4.99 -20.09 6.28
C ASP A 146 -5.24 -18.64 6.74
N THR A 147 -4.37 -18.10 7.59
CA THR A 147 -4.46 -16.73 8.12
C THR A 147 -3.10 -16.05 8.15
N ALA A 148 -3.07 -14.74 7.90
CA ALA A 148 -1.87 -13.92 8.04
C ALA A 148 -2.20 -12.46 8.38
N GLU A 149 -1.41 -11.85 9.27
CA GLU A 149 -1.56 -10.44 9.67
C GLU A 149 -0.28 -9.66 9.30
N VAL A 150 -0.44 -8.51 8.65
CA VAL A 150 0.66 -7.57 8.39
C VAL A 150 0.24 -6.20 8.87
N ASP A 151 0.95 -5.66 9.85
CA ASP A 151 0.54 -4.42 10.48
C ASP A 151 1.69 -3.50 10.85
N ASN A 152 1.44 -2.19 10.93
CA ASN A 152 2.41 -1.21 11.41
C ASN A 152 3.75 -1.19 10.65
N CYS A 153 3.80 -1.73 9.43
CA CYS A 153 5.02 -1.79 8.63
C CYS A 153 5.09 -0.65 7.62
N GLU A 154 6.30 -0.27 7.22
CA GLU A 154 6.55 0.49 6.00
C GLU A 154 7.05 -0.48 4.92
N LEU A 155 6.32 -0.63 3.80
CA LEU A 155 6.69 -1.59 2.75
C LEU A 155 6.79 -0.89 1.40
N PHE A 156 7.96 -0.98 0.76
CA PHE A 156 8.20 -0.21 -0.44
C PHE A 156 9.24 -0.81 -1.38
N GLY A 157 9.16 -0.43 -2.64
CA GLY A 157 10.14 -0.77 -3.66
C GLY A 157 10.08 -2.21 -4.15
N TRP A 158 8.90 -2.82 -4.12
CA TRP A 158 8.63 -4.19 -4.58
C TRP A 158 7.98 -4.17 -5.97
N PRO A 159 8.73 -4.48 -7.05
CA PRO A 159 8.23 -4.42 -8.41
C PRO A 159 6.98 -5.26 -8.68
N HIS A 160 6.84 -6.42 -8.03
CA HIS A 160 5.64 -7.25 -8.17
C HIS A 160 4.57 -6.81 -7.15
N ALA A 161 4.80 -7.10 -5.87
CA ALA A 161 3.88 -6.77 -4.78
C ALA A 161 4.62 -6.61 -3.45
N ALA A 162 4.25 -5.64 -2.62
CA ALA A 162 4.82 -5.55 -1.28
C ALA A 162 4.29 -6.68 -0.36
N ILE A 163 3.00 -6.96 -0.45
CA ILE A 163 2.32 -8.06 0.23
C ILE A 163 1.50 -8.86 -0.80
N ALA A 164 1.54 -10.18 -0.73
CA ALA A 164 0.68 -11.08 -1.47
C ALA A 164 0.03 -12.07 -0.50
N PHE A 165 -1.31 -12.10 -0.44
CA PHE A 165 -2.08 -13.06 0.33
C PHE A 165 -2.64 -14.15 -0.57
N GLY A 166 -2.47 -15.40 -0.14
CA GLY A 166 -2.96 -16.57 -0.85
C GLY A 166 -2.09 -16.96 -2.05
N ALA A 167 -2.51 -18.02 -2.71
CA ALA A 167 -1.95 -18.50 -3.96
C ALA A 167 -3.02 -19.34 -4.68
N ARG A 168 -2.71 -19.80 -5.90
CA ARG A 168 -3.56 -20.77 -6.58
C ARG A 168 -3.83 -21.97 -5.67
N GLU A 169 -5.11 -22.26 -5.44
CA GLU A 169 -5.61 -23.35 -4.58
C GLU A 169 -5.34 -23.17 -3.07
N TYR A 170 -4.86 -22.00 -2.66
CA TYR A 170 -4.59 -21.64 -1.27
C TYR A 170 -5.25 -20.30 -0.96
N ALA A 171 -6.52 -20.36 -0.55
CA ALA A 171 -7.25 -19.19 -0.07
C ALA A 171 -6.72 -18.79 1.31
N THR A 172 -6.44 -17.50 1.49
CA THR A 172 -5.93 -16.95 2.75
C THR A 172 -6.87 -15.89 3.29
N GLU A 173 -7.13 -15.94 4.60
CA GLU A 173 -7.71 -14.81 5.33
C GLU A 173 -6.59 -13.82 5.72
N GLY A 174 -6.36 -12.84 4.85
CA GLY A 174 -5.33 -11.81 5.05
C GLY A 174 -5.87 -10.62 5.83
N TYR A 175 -5.08 -10.10 6.77
CA TYR A 175 -5.38 -8.86 7.47
C TYR A 175 -4.19 -7.90 7.38
N ALA A 176 -4.34 -6.87 6.55
CA ALA A 176 -3.35 -5.81 6.42
C ALA A 176 -3.89 -4.52 7.04
N HIS A 177 -3.21 -3.98 8.05
CA HIS A 177 -3.68 -2.75 8.66
C HIS A 177 -2.61 -1.83 9.22
N HIS A 178 -2.89 -0.53 9.20
CA HIS A 178 -1.96 0.46 9.75
C HIS A 178 -0.56 0.37 9.11
N ASN A 179 -0.48 0.05 7.81
CA ASN A 179 0.80 0.01 7.09
C ASN A 179 0.99 1.28 6.25
N ALA A 180 2.24 1.70 6.02
CA ALA A 180 2.60 2.65 4.98
C ALA A 180 3.15 1.85 3.78
N ILE A 181 2.42 1.83 2.66
CA ILE A 181 2.78 1.01 1.50
C ILE A 181 2.95 1.90 0.28
N HIS A 182 4.17 2.00 -0.25
CA HIS A 182 4.44 2.95 -1.31
C HIS A 182 5.57 2.58 -2.26
N HIS A 183 5.70 3.36 -3.33
CA HIS A 183 6.82 3.27 -4.27
C HIS A 183 6.98 1.88 -4.90
N ASN A 184 5.88 1.16 -5.12
CA ASN A 184 5.82 -0.07 -5.90
C ASN A 184 5.44 0.31 -7.35
N ARG A 185 6.42 0.84 -8.10
CA ARG A 185 6.18 1.64 -9.33
C ARG A 185 6.52 0.92 -10.65
N MET A 186 6.46 -0.40 -10.69
CA MET A 186 6.69 -1.12 -11.95
C MET A 186 5.44 -1.05 -12.85
N GLU A 187 5.61 -0.67 -14.13
CA GLU A 187 4.56 -0.81 -15.13
C GLU A 187 4.14 -2.29 -15.25
N THR A 188 2.90 -2.55 -15.64
CA THR A 188 2.26 -3.87 -15.68
C THR A 188 1.96 -4.54 -14.33
N LEU A 189 2.79 -4.38 -13.28
CA LEU A 189 2.53 -4.88 -11.91
C LEU A 189 2.55 -3.73 -10.88
N GLY A 190 3.48 -3.71 -9.91
CA GLY A 190 3.64 -2.62 -8.95
C GLY A 190 2.54 -2.54 -7.89
N TYR A 191 2.27 -3.65 -7.21
CA TYR A 191 1.16 -3.74 -6.27
C TYR A 191 1.59 -3.41 -4.84
N GLY A 192 0.75 -2.68 -4.11
CA GLY A 192 0.88 -2.59 -2.66
C GLY A 192 0.53 -3.93 -2.03
N ILE A 193 -0.70 -4.37 -2.26
CA ILE A 193 -1.23 -5.66 -1.80
C ILE A 193 -1.86 -6.41 -2.97
N GLU A 194 -1.38 -7.62 -3.22
CA GLU A 194 -2.00 -8.60 -4.12
C GLU A 194 -2.82 -9.61 -3.31
N LEU A 195 -4.06 -9.82 -3.71
CA LEU A 195 -4.96 -10.81 -3.14
C LEU A 195 -5.13 -11.93 -4.15
N TYR A 196 -4.28 -12.97 -4.07
CA TYR A 196 -4.37 -14.12 -4.97
C TYR A 196 -5.68 -14.89 -4.78
N ASP A 197 -5.99 -15.26 -3.54
CA ASP A 197 -7.20 -16.03 -3.24
C ASP A 197 -7.61 -15.88 -1.77
N GLY A 198 -8.88 -16.09 -1.48
CA GLY A 198 -9.48 -15.91 -0.16
C GLY A 198 -10.02 -14.49 0.08
N TYR A 199 -10.41 -14.24 1.33
CA TYR A 199 -11.02 -12.99 1.75
C TYR A 199 -10.05 -12.18 2.61
N SER A 200 -9.81 -10.92 2.28
CA SER A 200 -8.89 -10.08 3.05
C SER A 200 -9.53 -8.82 3.61
N ARG A 201 -9.02 -8.35 4.75
CA ARG A 201 -9.38 -7.07 5.36
C ARG A 201 -8.20 -6.12 5.25
N ILE A 202 -8.45 -4.93 4.73
CA ILE A 202 -7.45 -3.87 4.54
C ILE A 202 -7.95 -2.61 5.21
N GLU A 203 -7.32 -2.18 6.30
CA GLU A 203 -7.79 -0.99 7.02
C GLU A 203 -6.71 -0.08 7.60
N HIS A 204 -7.00 1.21 7.71
CA HIS A 204 -6.09 2.21 8.29
C HIS A 204 -4.71 2.25 7.61
N THR A 205 -4.60 1.77 6.37
CA THR A 205 -3.35 1.72 5.62
C THR A 205 -3.21 3.01 4.79
N TYR A 206 -2.00 3.56 4.79
CA TYR A 206 -1.62 4.63 3.88
C TYR A 206 -0.99 4.02 2.64
N PHE A 207 -1.53 4.34 1.48
CA PHE A 207 -0.97 3.95 0.19
C PHE A 207 -0.58 5.19 -0.59
N ASP A 208 0.58 5.18 -1.24
CA ASP A 208 0.90 6.18 -2.26
C ASP A 208 1.85 5.57 -3.28
N ALA A 209 1.99 6.16 -4.47
CA ALA A 209 3.08 5.76 -5.36
C ALA A 209 3.12 4.25 -5.72
N ASN A 210 1.99 3.57 -5.66
CA ASN A 210 1.80 2.21 -6.16
C ASN A 210 1.13 2.28 -7.53
N ARG A 211 1.30 1.24 -8.37
CA ARG A 211 0.47 1.09 -9.56
C ARG A 211 -0.92 0.61 -9.19
N HIS A 212 -1.05 -0.42 -8.36
CA HIS A 212 -2.31 -0.71 -7.65
C HIS A 212 -2.03 -0.70 -6.14
N ALA A 213 -2.86 -0.04 -5.36
CA ALA A 213 -2.77 -0.11 -3.90
C ALA A 213 -3.20 -1.51 -3.41
N VAL A 214 -4.35 -1.99 -3.90
CA VAL A 214 -4.89 -3.34 -3.65
C VAL A 214 -5.36 -3.90 -4.99
N THR A 215 -4.97 -5.13 -5.32
CA THR A 215 -5.47 -5.86 -6.51
C THR A 215 -5.96 -7.25 -6.12
N GLY A 216 -7.10 -7.65 -6.65
CA GLY A 216 -7.63 -9.01 -6.55
C GLY A 216 -7.41 -9.80 -7.84
N PHE A 217 -7.06 -11.08 -7.72
CA PHE A 217 -6.80 -11.98 -8.85
C PHE A 217 -8.09 -12.43 -9.56
N GLY A 218 -9.22 -12.43 -8.86
CA GLY A 218 -10.54 -12.64 -9.46
C GLY A 218 -11.14 -14.03 -9.29
N TYR A 219 -10.55 -14.93 -8.49
CA TYR A 219 -11.19 -16.22 -8.16
C TYR A 219 -12.56 -16.03 -7.48
N ALA A 220 -13.47 -16.98 -7.65
CA ALA A 220 -14.78 -17.03 -6.99
C ALA A 220 -14.73 -16.88 -5.45
N THR A 221 -13.62 -17.30 -4.84
CA THR A 221 -13.35 -17.19 -3.40
C THR A 221 -12.71 -15.86 -2.99
N ASN A 222 -12.33 -15.04 -3.95
CA ASN A 222 -11.51 -13.86 -3.76
C ASN A 222 -12.36 -12.63 -3.48
N GLY A 223 -12.17 -11.98 -2.34
CA GLY A 223 -12.94 -10.80 -1.96
C GLY A 223 -12.21 -9.98 -0.91
N TYR A 224 -12.65 -8.75 -0.67
CA TYR A 224 -12.06 -7.95 0.38
C TYR A 224 -12.98 -6.86 0.93
N GLU A 225 -12.69 -6.49 2.17
CA GLU A 225 -13.17 -5.26 2.78
C GLU A 225 -11.99 -4.29 2.89
N ALA A 226 -12.12 -3.14 2.24
CA ALA A 226 -11.18 -2.05 2.34
C ALA A 226 -11.86 -0.87 3.03
N GLN A 227 -11.41 -0.54 4.24
CA GLN A 227 -12.00 0.55 5.01
C GLN A 227 -11.00 1.45 5.72
N TYR A 228 -11.35 2.73 5.86
CA TYR A 228 -10.52 3.69 6.58
C TYR A 228 -9.07 3.79 6.05
N ASN A 229 -8.85 3.55 4.76
CA ASN A 229 -7.54 3.72 4.14
C ASN A 229 -7.40 5.13 3.56
N LEU A 230 -6.15 5.61 3.49
CA LEU A 230 -5.80 6.83 2.80
C LEU A 230 -4.99 6.49 1.56
N ILE A 231 -5.50 6.88 0.40
CA ILE A 231 -4.77 6.79 -0.85
C ILE A 231 -4.25 8.18 -1.20
N GLY A 232 -2.93 8.30 -1.24
CA GLY A 232 -2.17 9.50 -1.50
C GLY A 232 -2.28 10.01 -2.94
N PRO A 233 -1.68 11.18 -3.21
CA PRO A 233 -1.93 11.94 -4.43
C PRO A 233 -1.07 11.53 -5.63
N ASN A 234 -0.14 10.57 -5.49
CA ASN A 234 0.85 10.24 -6.53
C ASN A 234 0.69 8.80 -7.07
N PRO A 235 -0.50 8.35 -7.50
CA PRO A 235 -0.64 7.00 -8.01
C PRO A 235 0.07 6.81 -9.36
N ILE A 236 0.44 5.57 -9.67
CA ILE A 236 0.91 5.19 -11.01
C ILE A 236 -0.27 4.70 -11.89
N SER A 237 -1.33 4.17 -11.28
CA SER A 237 -2.60 3.76 -11.92
C SER A 237 -3.70 3.71 -10.85
N HIS A 238 -4.90 3.23 -11.18
CA HIS A 238 -5.99 3.05 -10.22
C HIS A 238 -5.60 2.26 -8.95
N ALA A 239 -6.23 2.61 -7.83
CA ALA A 239 -5.81 2.17 -6.51
C ALA A 239 -6.39 0.81 -6.11
N PHE A 240 -7.71 0.67 -6.08
CA PHE A 240 -8.36 -0.58 -5.68
C PHE A 240 -8.90 -1.29 -6.90
N ASP A 241 -8.49 -2.54 -7.05
CA ASP A 241 -8.71 -3.30 -8.28
C ASP A 241 -9.22 -4.71 -7.97
N MET A 242 -10.07 -5.21 -8.86
CA MET A 242 -10.39 -6.62 -8.97
C MET A 242 -10.31 -7.04 -10.43
N HIS A 243 -9.32 -7.84 -10.76
CA HIS A 243 -9.22 -8.47 -12.07
C HIS A 243 -10.42 -9.37 -12.33
N ARG A 244 -10.75 -9.55 -13.60
CA ARG A 244 -11.55 -10.69 -14.03
C ARG A 244 -10.63 -11.90 -14.13
N LEU A 245 -11.10 -13.07 -13.69
CA LEU A 245 -10.29 -14.29 -13.62
C LEU A 245 -9.63 -14.65 -14.96
N SER A 246 -10.33 -14.34 -16.06
CA SER A 246 -9.88 -14.57 -17.44
C SER A 246 -8.67 -13.76 -17.88
N GLU A 247 -8.35 -12.66 -17.18
CA GLU A 247 -7.11 -11.89 -17.41
C GLU A 247 -5.88 -12.64 -16.89
N ASN A 248 -6.05 -13.54 -15.92
CA ASN A 248 -4.95 -14.22 -15.24
C ASN A 248 -4.86 -15.71 -15.61
N ILE A 249 -5.99 -16.39 -15.81
CA ILE A 249 -6.03 -17.82 -16.16
C ILE A 249 -7.16 -18.13 -17.16
N SER A 250 -7.09 -19.29 -17.80
CA SER A 250 -8.22 -19.83 -18.56
C SER A 250 -9.34 -20.26 -17.61
N CYS A 251 -10.55 -19.77 -17.82
CA CYS A 251 -11.74 -20.09 -17.02
C CYS A 251 -13.01 -20.15 -17.88
N ASP A 252 -14.07 -20.76 -17.34
CA ASP A 252 -15.35 -20.94 -18.05
C ASP A 252 -16.18 -19.66 -18.11
N ASP A 253 -16.19 -18.88 -17.01
CA ASP A 253 -16.82 -17.56 -16.95
C ASP A 253 -15.78 -16.47 -17.23
N PRO A 254 -15.80 -15.83 -18.41
CA PRO A 254 -14.81 -14.81 -18.75
C PRO A 254 -15.02 -13.49 -18.03
N LEU A 255 -16.16 -13.29 -17.34
CA LEU A 255 -16.47 -12.05 -16.63
C LEU A 255 -16.37 -12.19 -15.11
N LEU A 256 -16.17 -13.39 -14.55
CA LEU A 256 -16.01 -13.58 -13.10
C LEU A 256 -14.91 -12.66 -12.54
N ALA A 257 -15.25 -11.81 -11.58
CA ALA A 257 -14.33 -10.87 -10.94
C ALA A 257 -14.47 -10.89 -9.41
N GLY A 258 -14.07 -12.01 -8.81
CA GLY A 258 -14.15 -12.17 -7.37
C GLY A 258 -15.54 -12.52 -6.85
N LYS A 259 -15.61 -12.75 -5.53
CA LYS A 259 -16.84 -12.96 -4.78
C LYS A 259 -17.61 -11.68 -4.58
N ALA A 260 -17.09 -10.78 -3.74
CA ALA A 260 -17.66 -9.49 -3.39
C ALA A 260 -16.60 -8.57 -2.79
N LEU A 261 -16.80 -7.27 -2.98
CA LEU A 261 -15.97 -6.21 -2.42
C LEU A 261 -16.82 -5.30 -1.53
N SER A 262 -16.27 -4.91 -0.39
CA SER A 262 -16.80 -3.86 0.49
C SER A 262 -15.78 -2.73 0.58
N ILE A 263 -16.00 -1.63 -0.13
CA ILE A 263 -15.06 -0.49 -0.17
C ILE A 263 -15.76 0.70 0.48
N HIS A 264 -15.35 1.08 1.69
CA HIS A 264 -16.03 2.17 2.39
C HIS A 264 -15.16 2.98 3.33
N HIS A 265 -15.55 4.23 3.56
CA HIS A 265 -14.85 5.13 4.48
C HIS A 265 -13.38 5.40 4.11
N ASN A 266 -12.97 5.12 2.87
CA ASN A 266 -11.63 5.44 2.38
C ASN A 266 -11.59 6.84 1.79
N THR A 267 -10.39 7.44 1.77
CA THR A 267 -10.14 8.72 1.11
C THR A 267 -9.19 8.51 -0.07
N PHE A 268 -9.60 8.99 -1.24
CA PHE A 268 -8.81 8.94 -2.48
C PHE A 268 -8.44 10.37 -2.89
N ALA A 269 -7.18 10.73 -2.70
CA ALA A 269 -6.68 12.10 -2.83
C ALA A 269 -6.14 12.44 -4.24
N TYR A 270 -6.62 11.76 -5.29
CA TYR A 270 -6.14 11.96 -6.66
C TYR A 270 -7.28 11.79 -7.68
N THR A 271 -7.03 12.32 -8.88
CA THR A 271 -7.86 12.09 -10.08
C THR A 271 -7.06 11.67 -11.30
N GLU A 272 -5.74 11.82 -11.24
CA GLU A 272 -4.79 11.56 -12.32
C GLU A 272 -3.58 10.80 -11.76
N ASP A 273 -2.87 10.07 -12.63
CA ASP A 273 -1.58 9.49 -12.26
C ASP A 273 -0.43 10.49 -12.42
N THR A 274 0.77 10.05 -12.05
CA THR A 274 2.03 10.80 -12.20
C THR A 274 2.40 11.19 -13.65
N LEU A 275 1.64 10.75 -14.65
CA LEU A 275 1.79 11.12 -16.06
C LEU A 275 0.60 11.96 -16.57
N ASP A 276 -0.16 12.58 -15.67
CA ASP A 276 -1.33 13.42 -15.94
C ASP A 276 -2.44 12.70 -16.74
N ARG A 277 -2.54 11.37 -16.60
CA ARG A 277 -3.62 10.58 -17.21
C ARG A 277 -4.76 10.44 -16.21
N PRO A 278 -6.03 10.66 -16.60
CA PRO A 278 -7.17 10.40 -15.72
C PRO A 278 -7.17 8.96 -15.22
N GLN A 279 -7.30 8.76 -13.91
CA GLN A 279 -7.33 7.45 -13.27
C GLN A 279 -8.57 7.28 -12.41
N GLU A 280 -9.17 6.10 -12.50
CA GLU A 280 -10.19 5.67 -11.54
C GLU A 280 -9.59 5.37 -10.16
N ALA A 281 -10.39 5.56 -9.10
CA ALA A 281 -9.99 5.14 -7.76
C ALA A 281 -10.22 3.64 -7.54
N VAL A 282 -11.34 3.14 -8.07
CA VAL A 282 -11.75 1.74 -8.01
C VAL A 282 -12.01 1.21 -9.42
N ASP A 283 -11.41 0.08 -9.79
CA ASP A 283 -11.66 -0.65 -11.04
C ASP A 283 -12.08 -2.10 -10.77
N ILE A 284 -13.33 -2.45 -11.05
CA ILE A 284 -13.82 -3.84 -10.99
C ILE A 284 -13.93 -4.35 -12.42
N ARG A 285 -13.00 -5.20 -12.87
CA ARG A 285 -12.81 -5.49 -14.31
C ARG A 285 -13.78 -6.51 -14.89
N GLY A 286 -14.71 -7.03 -14.08
CA GLY A 286 -15.76 -7.95 -14.50
C GLY A 286 -16.99 -7.86 -13.59
N ILE A 287 -17.69 -8.97 -13.41
CA ILE A 287 -18.90 -9.11 -12.61
C ILE A 287 -18.59 -9.98 -11.39
N PRO A 288 -18.66 -9.41 -10.17
CA PRO A 288 -18.55 -10.18 -8.94
C PRO A 288 -19.66 -11.26 -8.83
N GLU A 289 -19.39 -12.39 -8.16
CA GLU A 289 -20.41 -13.43 -7.96
C GLU A 289 -21.56 -12.94 -7.08
N GLU A 290 -21.22 -12.19 -6.05
CA GLU A 290 -22.12 -11.57 -5.10
C GLU A 290 -22.04 -10.04 -5.22
N ARG A 291 -22.99 -9.34 -4.62
CA ARG A 291 -23.06 -7.89 -4.75
C ARG A 291 -21.90 -7.22 -3.99
N SER A 292 -21.16 -6.38 -4.71
CA SER A 292 -20.14 -5.48 -4.15
C SER A 292 -20.73 -4.12 -3.83
N VAL A 293 -20.22 -3.48 -2.79
CA VAL A 293 -20.70 -2.18 -2.30
C VAL A 293 -19.52 -1.21 -2.19
N ILE A 294 -19.70 -0.02 -2.76
CA ILE A 294 -18.75 1.09 -2.67
C ILE A 294 -19.51 2.27 -2.09
N ASP A 295 -19.32 2.60 -0.82
CA ASP A 295 -20.13 3.62 -0.13
C ASP A 295 -19.33 4.35 0.96
N TRP A 296 -19.75 5.54 1.38
CA TRP A 296 -19.06 6.34 2.43
C TRP A 296 -17.60 6.74 2.12
N ASN A 297 -17.14 6.62 0.88
CA ASN A 297 -15.80 7.06 0.50
C ASN A 297 -15.79 8.55 0.15
N TRP A 298 -14.61 9.16 0.27
CA TRP A 298 -14.35 10.46 -0.30
C TRP A 298 -13.44 10.30 -1.53
N PHE A 299 -13.94 10.71 -2.69
CA PHE A 299 -13.20 10.74 -3.94
C PHE A 299 -12.90 12.20 -4.33
N ALA A 300 -11.64 12.50 -4.66
CA ALA A 300 -11.29 13.81 -5.22
C ALA A 300 -11.95 14.07 -6.59
N HIS A 301 -12.39 13.03 -7.29
CA HIS A 301 -13.12 13.12 -8.56
C HIS A 301 -14.37 13.99 -8.44
N GLU A 302 -14.62 14.86 -9.41
CA GLU A 302 -15.62 15.94 -9.30
C GLU A 302 -17.09 15.48 -9.28
N ARG A 303 -17.38 14.25 -9.69
CA ARG A 303 -18.76 13.79 -9.90
C ARG A 303 -18.92 12.31 -9.63
N GLU A 304 -20.17 11.95 -9.38
CA GLU A 304 -20.61 10.57 -9.29
C GLU A 304 -20.28 9.81 -10.60
N PRO A 305 -19.75 8.58 -10.50
CA PRO A 305 -19.30 7.81 -11.64
C PRO A 305 -20.49 7.18 -12.39
N THR A 306 -20.37 7.15 -13.71
CA THR A 306 -21.21 6.39 -14.63
C THR A 306 -20.64 5.00 -14.93
N GLY A 307 -19.39 4.74 -14.52
CA GLY A 307 -18.65 3.51 -14.78
C GLY A 307 -17.60 3.64 -15.89
N ALA A 308 -17.34 4.86 -16.41
CA ALA A 308 -16.38 5.09 -17.47
C ALA A 308 -14.93 5.17 -16.94
N ARG A 309 -13.94 5.01 -17.84
CA ARG A 309 -12.51 5.19 -17.51
C ARG A 309 -12.23 6.60 -16.98
N GLY A 310 -11.36 6.68 -15.98
CA GLY A 310 -10.96 7.94 -15.36
C GLY A 310 -12.00 8.57 -14.42
N GLU A 311 -13.14 7.91 -14.18
CA GLU A 311 -14.12 8.31 -13.16
C GLU A 311 -13.80 7.64 -11.81
N ALA A 312 -14.37 8.12 -10.70
CA ALA A 312 -14.08 7.57 -9.36
C ALA A 312 -14.19 6.04 -9.28
N VAL A 313 -15.22 5.47 -9.89
CA VAL A 313 -15.46 4.03 -9.95
C VAL A 313 -15.69 3.63 -11.40
N ARG A 314 -14.97 2.60 -11.83
CA ARG A 314 -15.16 1.94 -13.11
C ARG A 314 -15.58 0.50 -12.90
N GLN A 315 -16.45 0.00 -13.78
CA GLN A 315 -16.61 -1.44 -13.99
C GLN A 315 -16.21 -1.77 -15.43
N GLY A 316 -15.27 -2.69 -15.60
CA GLY A 316 -14.65 -3.03 -16.89
C GLY A 316 -15.52 -3.85 -17.85
N ILE A 317 -16.83 -3.58 -17.89
CA ILE A 317 -17.82 -4.21 -18.74
C ILE A 317 -18.53 -3.16 -19.61
N ASP A 318 -19.05 -3.56 -20.77
CA ASP A 318 -19.76 -2.66 -21.70
C ASP A 318 -21.25 -2.50 -21.34
N ASP A 319 -21.57 -2.44 -20.05
CA ASP A 319 -22.93 -2.38 -19.49
C ASP A 319 -22.96 -1.44 -18.26
N PRO A 320 -24.14 -0.96 -17.84
CA PRO A 320 -24.29 -0.33 -16.52
C PRO A 320 -23.82 -1.26 -15.40
N PHE A 321 -23.56 -0.70 -14.23
CA PHE A 321 -23.06 -1.47 -13.09
C PHE A 321 -23.87 -2.76 -12.84
N GLN A 322 -23.18 -3.90 -12.88
CA GLN A 322 -23.75 -5.22 -12.61
C GLN A 322 -23.17 -5.77 -11.32
N ARG A 323 -24.03 -5.96 -10.32
CA ARG A 323 -23.64 -6.42 -8.97
C ARG A 323 -22.59 -5.53 -8.29
N VAL A 324 -22.53 -4.27 -8.70
CA VAL A 324 -21.73 -3.22 -8.06
C VAL A 324 -22.70 -2.11 -7.68
N ASP A 325 -22.90 -1.90 -6.40
CA ASP A 325 -23.72 -0.82 -5.87
C ASP A 325 -22.79 0.35 -5.47
N VAL A 326 -22.77 1.40 -6.29
CA VAL A 326 -22.15 2.69 -5.91
C VAL A 326 -23.17 3.43 -5.03
N GLY A 327 -22.87 3.48 -3.73
CA GLY A 327 -23.78 3.98 -2.71
C GLY A 327 -23.91 5.51 -2.68
N PRO A 328 -25.01 6.03 -2.10
CA PRO A 328 -25.33 7.45 -2.09
C PRO A 328 -24.56 8.25 -1.04
N ASN A 329 -23.81 7.60 -0.14
CA ASN A 329 -23.05 8.28 0.93
C ASN A 329 -21.61 8.59 0.51
N ASN A 330 -21.19 8.18 -0.69
CA ASN A 330 -19.93 8.66 -1.25
C ASN A 330 -19.99 10.17 -1.48
N GLN A 331 -18.88 10.86 -1.25
CA GLN A 331 -18.71 12.26 -1.60
C GLN A 331 -17.64 12.45 -2.67
N TYR A 332 -17.89 13.44 -3.51
CA TYR A 332 -17.12 13.74 -4.72
C TYR A 332 -16.65 15.19 -4.71
N GLY A 333 -15.45 15.40 -5.23
CA GLY A 333 -14.81 16.68 -5.40
C GLY A 333 -13.69 16.91 -4.39
N PRO A 334 -12.88 17.96 -4.63
CA PRO A 334 -11.65 18.21 -3.88
C PRO A 334 -11.91 18.81 -2.48
N THR A 335 -13.15 19.12 -2.14
CA THR A 335 -13.49 19.74 -0.86
C THR A 335 -13.69 18.66 0.20
N ILE A 336 -13.08 18.86 1.37
CA ILE A 336 -13.23 17.98 2.52
C ILE A 336 -14.73 17.81 2.85
N PRO A 337 -15.22 16.57 3.01
CA PRO A 337 -16.58 16.28 3.40
C PRO A 337 -17.02 16.95 4.71
N ASP A 338 -18.20 17.59 4.70
CA ASP A 338 -18.81 18.16 5.91
C ASP A 338 -19.16 17.08 6.94
N ASP A 339 -19.64 15.92 6.48
CA ASP A 339 -19.92 14.77 7.35
C ASP A 339 -18.59 14.12 7.74
N PRO A 340 -18.18 14.10 9.03
CA PRO A 340 -16.90 13.58 9.48
C PRO A 340 -16.73 12.06 9.32
N THR A 341 -17.79 11.33 8.95
CA THR A 341 -17.76 9.88 8.76
C THR A 341 -17.39 9.46 7.33
N VAL A 342 -17.53 10.35 6.35
CA VAL A 342 -17.21 10.05 4.94
C VAL A 342 -15.71 10.17 4.69
N GLY A 343 -15.06 9.14 4.13
CA GLY A 343 -13.61 9.16 3.87
C GLY A 343 -12.82 9.56 5.12
N CYS A 344 -12.71 8.64 6.08
CA CYS A 344 -11.99 8.88 7.33
C CYS A 344 -10.93 7.80 7.41
N PRO A 345 -9.66 8.07 7.11
CA PRO A 345 -8.93 9.29 7.44
C PRO A 345 -8.80 10.32 6.30
N ARG A 346 -8.44 11.56 6.65
CA ARG A 346 -8.36 12.70 5.70
C ARG A 346 -7.06 13.51 5.72
N THR A 347 -6.24 13.31 6.74
CA THR A 347 -4.96 14.01 6.89
C THR A 347 -3.89 13.33 6.06
N GLU A 348 -2.93 14.09 5.53
CA GLU A 348 -1.75 13.51 4.87
C GLU A 348 -1.12 12.46 5.80
N GLY A 349 -0.75 11.31 5.24
CA GLY A 349 -0.12 10.21 5.97
C GLY A 349 1.21 10.62 6.61
N PRO A 350 1.99 9.69 7.18
CA PRO A 350 3.34 10.00 7.64
C PRO A 350 4.12 10.73 6.53
N ASN A 351 4.86 11.80 6.90
CA ASN A 351 5.66 12.63 6.00
C ASN A 351 6.71 11.78 5.25
N VAL A 352 6.33 11.15 4.15
CA VAL A 352 7.29 10.52 3.23
C VAL A 352 7.80 11.65 2.33
N GLU A 353 8.99 12.17 2.65
CA GLU A 353 9.66 13.15 1.81
C GLU A 353 9.75 12.61 0.37
N LYS A 354 9.39 13.45 -0.62
CA LYS A 354 9.67 13.20 -2.04
C LYS A 354 11.18 13.09 -2.21
N THR A 355 11.73 11.88 -2.12
CA THR A 355 13.12 11.63 -2.55
C THR A 355 13.13 11.51 -4.06
N ASP A 356 13.18 12.65 -4.76
CA ASP A 356 13.67 12.71 -6.14
C ASP A 356 15.18 12.47 -6.09
N SER A 357 15.62 11.21 -6.15
CA SER A 357 17.03 10.85 -6.29
C SER A 357 17.44 10.78 -7.76
N THR A 358 17.40 11.90 -8.48
CA THR A 358 18.18 12.04 -9.72
C THR A 358 19.59 12.52 -9.38
N SER A 359 20.42 11.63 -8.82
CA SER A 359 21.86 11.87 -8.71
C SER A 359 22.59 11.33 -9.94
N THR A 360 22.54 12.05 -11.06
CA THR A 360 23.55 11.89 -12.11
C THR A 360 24.81 12.63 -11.69
N SER A 361 25.82 11.87 -11.27
CA SER A 361 27.17 12.39 -11.07
C SER A 361 27.86 12.55 -12.42
N GLU A 362 27.93 13.79 -12.92
CA GLU A 362 28.92 14.14 -13.94
C GLU A 362 29.85 15.23 -13.42
N SER A 363 31.08 14.80 -13.15
CA SER A 363 32.24 15.68 -12.98
C SER A 363 32.57 16.36 -14.29
N LYS A 364 32.70 17.70 -14.29
CA LYS A 364 33.73 18.43 -15.05
C LYS A 364 33.81 19.91 -14.65
N SER A 365 35.05 20.35 -14.41
CA SER A 365 35.58 21.72 -14.46
C SER A 365 35.00 22.55 -15.63
N ASP A 366 34.89 23.87 -15.60
CA ASP A 366 35.93 24.86 -15.30
C ASP A 366 35.32 26.29 -15.25
N ARG A 367 35.95 27.19 -14.47
CA ARG A 367 36.07 28.68 -14.61
C ARG A 367 34.87 29.66 -14.74
N SER A 368 34.83 30.52 -13.72
CA SER A 368 34.93 32.02 -13.74
C SER A 368 33.75 32.93 -14.13
N ALA A 369 33.34 33.72 -13.11
CA ALA A 369 33.32 35.19 -13.04
C ALA A 369 32.12 36.02 -13.57
N THR A 370 31.57 36.78 -12.61
CA THR A 370 31.16 38.21 -12.62
C THR A 370 29.77 38.66 -13.11
N SER A 371 28.98 39.05 -12.09
CA SER A 371 28.42 40.40 -11.82
C SER A 371 27.11 40.90 -12.47
N ASN A 372 26.21 41.28 -11.55
CA ASN A 372 25.42 42.53 -11.46
C ASN A 372 24.30 42.82 -12.49
N SER A 373 23.04 42.84 -11.99
CA SER A 373 22.29 44.04 -11.53
C SER A 373 20.83 44.13 -11.98
N ALA A 374 20.00 44.61 -11.03
CA ALA A 374 18.71 45.32 -11.11
C ALA A 374 17.53 44.64 -11.85
N LEU A 375 16.45 44.22 -11.18
CA LEU A 375 15.34 44.96 -10.54
C LEU A 375 14.41 45.75 -11.47
N ASP A 376 13.12 45.44 -11.28
CA ASP A 376 11.86 46.13 -11.66
C ASP A 376 11.27 45.82 -13.05
N ALA A 377 9.98 45.51 -13.25
CA ALA A 377 8.80 45.45 -12.38
C ALA A 377 7.69 44.64 -13.10
N GLY A 378 6.73 44.07 -12.36
CA GLY A 378 5.36 43.97 -12.88
C GLY A 378 4.65 42.61 -12.80
N GLY A 379 4.09 42.29 -11.64
CA GLY A 379 2.68 41.89 -11.56
C GLY A 379 2.33 40.41 -11.41
N ILE A 380 1.61 40.15 -10.31
CA ILE A 380 0.59 39.09 -10.11
C ILE A 380 1.11 37.76 -9.56
N LEU A 381 1.06 37.61 -8.22
CA LEU A 381 0.39 36.51 -7.50
C LEU A 381 0.74 36.61 -6.01
N ASP A 382 -0.22 37.03 -5.19
CA ASP A 382 -0.10 37.12 -3.74
C ASP A 382 -1.34 36.48 -3.08
N MET A 383 -1.11 35.37 -2.37
CA MET A 383 -1.80 34.81 -1.19
C MET A 383 -1.25 33.38 -0.99
N ILE A 384 -0.02 33.22 -0.47
CA ILE A 384 0.34 33.04 0.97
C ILE A 384 -0.25 31.71 1.50
N ALA A 385 0.47 30.60 1.71
CA ALA A 385 1.81 30.34 2.27
C ALA A 385 2.01 30.80 3.73
N THR A 386 1.67 29.94 4.70
CA THR A 386 2.17 29.91 6.09
C THR A 386 1.89 28.48 6.59
N VAL A 387 2.83 27.56 6.78
CA VAL A 387 3.86 27.51 7.83
C VAL A 387 5.04 26.64 7.34
N ALA A 388 6.19 27.26 7.03
CA ALA A 388 7.47 26.55 6.89
C ALA A 388 8.57 27.41 7.52
N LYS A 389 8.77 27.27 8.84
CA LYS A 389 9.91 27.87 9.54
C LYS A 389 10.20 27.31 10.94
N THR A 390 10.48 26.02 11.05
CA THR A 390 11.32 25.40 12.11
C THR A 390 11.58 23.97 11.60
N LEU A 391 12.76 23.44 11.34
CA LEU A 391 14.00 23.40 12.12
C LEU A 391 15.19 23.12 11.17
N ARG A 392 16.19 24.00 11.16
CA ARG A 392 17.59 23.59 10.98
C ARG A 392 18.30 24.01 12.26
N ARG A 393 18.98 23.05 12.91
CA ARG A 393 19.61 23.04 14.25
C ARG A 393 18.72 22.44 15.35
N LEU A 394 18.64 21.12 15.39
CA LEU A 394 19.52 20.26 16.21
C LEU A 394 19.56 18.87 15.58
#